data_AF-A0A845FRP6-F1
#
_entry.id   AF-A0A845FRP6-F1
#
_cell.length_a   1.000
_cell.length_b   1.000
_cell.length_c   1.000
_cell.angle_alpha   90.00
_cell.angle_beta   90.00
_cell.angle_gamma   90.00
#
_symmetry.space_group_name_H-M   'P 1'
#
loop_
_entity.id
_entity.type
_entity.pdbx_description
1 polymer ?
#
loop_
_entity_poly.entity_id
_entity_poly.type
_entity_poly.pdbx_seq_one_letter_code
_entity_poly.pdbx_strand_id
1 'polypeptide(L)'
;MSKAITNAAAVLTQHDRKGKLPPGPSLDITFMLTYKADNPGFTGMRMGGYTEQENTLYFERAVPEDLLESSRAGEFVSLVLEDMFDNATDYFADRGRLFNPAGWKESLRQVGIAR
;
A
#
# COMPACT_ATOMS: atom_id res chain seq x y z
N MET A 1 -10.58 10.80 1.34
CA MET A 1 -9.77 9.68 0.83
C MET A 1 -8.83 10.06 -0.30
N SER A 2 -9.32 10.51 -1.47
CA SER A 2 -8.47 10.81 -2.65
C SER A 2 -7.24 11.68 -2.33
N LYS A 3 -7.44 12.81 -1.63
CA LYS A 3 -6.33 13.68 -1.17
C LYS A 3 -5.30 12.95 -0.30
N ALA A 4 -5.72 12.03 0.56
CA ALA A 4 -4.80 11.27 1.42
C ALA A 4 -3.94 10.30 0.59
N ILE A 5 -4.55 9.60 -0.36
CA ILE A 5 -3.84 8.71 -1.30
C ILE A 5 -2.85 9.51 -2.15
N THR A 6 -3.29 10.63 -2.75
CA THR A 6 -2.42 11.48 -3.58
C THR A 6 -1.24 12.03 -2.78
N ASN A 7 -1.47 12.47 -1.54
CA ASN A 7 -0.40 12.96 -0.67
C ASN A 7 0.62 11.86 -0.35
N ALA A 8 0.15 10.67 0.04
CA ALA A 8 1.03 9.53 0.31
C ALA A 8 1.85 9.15 -0.93
N ALA A 9 1.20 9.04 -2.10
CA ALA A 9 1.86 8.74 -3.36
C ALA A 9 2.92 9.80 -3.72
N ALA A 10 2.57 11.09 -3.66
CA ALA A 10 3.49 12.17 -4.00
C ALA A 10 4.74 12.16 -3.10
N VAL A 11 4.55 11.93 -1.81
CA VAL A 11 5.61 11.87 -0.82
C VAL A 11 6.51 10.64 -1.04
N LEU A 12 5.93 9.46 -1.29
CA LEU A 12 6.69 8.25 -1.61
C LEU A 12 7.47 8.39 -2.92
N THR A 13 6.87 8.97 -3.97
CA THR A 13 7.57 9.25 -5.24
C THR A 13 8.77 10.17 -5.04
N GLN A 14 8.67 11.17 -4.17
CA GLN A 14 9.80 12.06 -3.86
C GLN A 14 10.92 11.34 -3.10
N HIS A 15 10.58 10.36 -2.26
CA HIS A 15 11.53 9.56 -1.51
C HIS A 15 12.23 8.54 -2.42
N ASP A 16 11.48 7.92 -3.33
CA ASP A 16 11.97 7.04 -4.39
C ASP A 16 12.99 7.74 -5.30
N ARG A 17 12.67 8.94 -5.79
CA ARG A 17 13.60 9.76 -6.60
C ARG A 17 14.92 10.07 -5.91
N LYS A 18 14.97 9.98 -4.58
CA LYS A 18 16.20 10.17 -3.79
C LYS A 18 16.94 8.86 -3.53
N GLY A 19 16.49 7.74 -4.11
CA GLY A 19 17.05 6.41 -3.92
C GLY A 19 16.91 5.89 -2.49
N LYS A 20 15.87 6.34 -1.77
CA LYS A 20 15.69 6.02 -0.34
C LYS A 20 14.68 4.91 -0.09
N LEU A 21 13.99 4.40 -1.12
CA LEU A 21 13.17 3.20 -0.98
C LEU A 21 14.06 1.94 -0.96
N PRO A 22 13.66 0.90 -0.22
CA PRO A 22 14.41 -0.36 -0.19
C PRO A 22 14.47 -1.02 -1.57
N PRO A 23 15.58 -1.68 -1.93
CA PRO A 23 15.64 -2.51 -3.12
C PRO A 23 14.77 -3.76 -2.96
N GLY A 24 14.29 -4.32 -4.07
CA GLY A 24 13.55 -5.60 -4.08
C GLY A 24 12.33 -5.58 -5.01
N PRO A 25 11.40 -6.53 -4.81
CA PRO A 25 10.11 -6.53 -5.50
C PRO A 25 9.30 -5.26 -5.24
N SER A 26 8.63 -4.79 -6.28
CA SER A 26 7.68 -3.68 -6.19
C SER A 26 6.34 -4.17 -5.64
N LEU A 27 5.62 -3.26 -4.98
CA LEU A 27 4.26 -3.51 -4.51
C LEU A 27 3.33 -2.49 -5.16
N ASP A 28 2.22 -2.98 -5.69
CA ASP A 28 1.16 -2.14 -6.26
C ASP A 28 -0.09 -2.28 -5.40
N ILE A 29 -0.70 -1.15 -5.04
CA ILE A 29 -1.96 -1.15 -4.30
C ILE A 29 -2.99 -0.26 -4.96
N THR A 30 -4.13 -0.87 -5.29
CA THR A 30 -5.31 -0.18 -5.81
C THR A 30 -6.33 0.03 -4.69
N PHE A 31 -6.65 1.30 -4.40
CA PHE A 31 -7.72 1.66 -3.47
C PHE A 31 -9.07 1.73 -4.21
N MET A 32 -9.95 0.79 -3.90
CA MET A 32 -11.30 0.70 -4.48
C MET A 32 -12.24 1.60 -3.69
N LEU A 33 -12.57 2.78 -4.25
CA LEU A 33 -13.48 3.75 -3.63
C LEU A 33 -14.92 3.29 -3.79
N THR A 34 -15.54 2.82 -2.71
CA THR A 34 -16.91 2.29 -2.79
C THR A 34 -17.93 3.42 -2.77
N TYR A 35 -18.59 3.68 -3.89
CA TYR A 35 -19.81 4.49 -3.94
C TYR A 35 -21.02 3.56 -4.08
N LYS A 36 -22.21 4.00 -3.66
CA LYS A 36 -23.43 3.17 -3.51
C LYS A 36 -23.80 2.21 -4.67
N ALA A 37 -23.31 2.44 -5.89
CA ALA A 37 -23.54 1.57 -7.05
C ALA A 37 -22.33 0.73 -7.48
N ASP A 38 -21.14 0.99 -6.92
CA ASP A 38 -19.85 0.42 -7.31
C ASP A 38 -19.17 -0.19 -6.08
N ASN A 39 -19.82 -1.24 -5.55
CA ASN A 39 -19.26 -2.04 -4.46
C ASN A 39 -18.38 -3.14 -5.07
N PRO A 40 -17.10 -3.26 -4.66
CA PRO A 40 -16.17 -4.24 -5.22
C PRO A 40 -16.53 -5.70 -4.88
N GLY A 41 -17.61 -5.94 -4.10
CA GLY A 41 -18.07 -7.27 -3.73
C GLY A 41 -17.20 -7.91 -2.64
N PHE A 42 -16.37 -7.12 -1.96
CA PHE A 42 -15.55 -7.56 -0.84
C PHE A 42 -15.25 -6.44 0.15
N THR A 43 -14.80 -6.84 1.35
CA THR A 43 -14.31 -5.93 2.38
C THR A 43 -12.85 -6.24 2.69
N GLY A 44 -12.12 -5.26 3.19
CA GLY A 44 -10.72 -5.44 3.56
C GLY A 44 -9.75 -5.35 2.38
N MET A 45 -8.62 -6.05 2.50
CA MET A 45 -7.55 -6.11 1.50
C MET A 45 -7.53 -7.49 0.85
N ARG A 46 -7.28 -7.52 -0.46
CA ARG A 46 -7.00 -8.73 -1.21
C ARG A 46 -5.61 -8.64 -1.81
N MET A 47 -4.86 -9.72 -1.69
CA MET A 47 -3.66 -9.93 -2.48
C MET A 47 -4.09 -10.50 -3.82
N GLY A 48 -3.67 -9.84 -4.90
CA GLY A 48 -3.88 -10.28 -6.27
C GLY A 48 -2.82 -11.30 -6.67
N GLY A 49 -2.25 -11.10 -7.86
CA GLY A 49 -1.15 -11.91 -8.37
C GLY A 49 0.22 -11.27 -8.16
N TYR A 50 1.26 -12.03 -8.48
CA TYR A 50 2.62 -11.53 -8.66
C TYR A 50 3.03 -11.73 -10.10
N THR A 51 3.61 -10.71 -10.73
CA THR A 51 4.13 -10.81 -12.10
C THR A 51 5.65 -10.86 -12.05
N GLU A 52 6.22 -11.96 -12.56
CA GLU A 52 7.69 -12.10 -12.66
C GLU A 52 8.30 -11.06 -13.59
N GLN A 53 7.58 -10.68 -14.66
CA GLN A 53 8.04 -9.71 -15.65
C GLN A 53 8.24 -8.31 -15.05
N GLU A 54 7.30 -7.86 -14.22
CA GLU A 54 7.35 -6.53 -13.59
C GLU A 54 7.92 -6.60 -12.16
N ASN A 55 8.29 -7.80 -11.68
CA ASN A 55 8.74 -8.05 -10.31
C ASN A 55 7.79 -7.40 -9.27
N THR A 56 6.48 -7.47 -9.51
CA THR A 56 5.46 -6.70 -8.77
C THR A 56 4.39 -7.60 -8.18
N LEU A 57 4.09 -7.40 -6.88
CA LEU A 57 2.95 -8.02 -6.18
C LEU A 57 1.81 -7.01 -6.06
N TYR A 58 0.62 -7.41 -6.51
CA TYR A 58 -0.55 -6.52 -6.59
C TYR A 58 -1.49 -6.72 -5.40
N PHE A 59 -2.07 -5.63 -4.93
CA PHE A 59 -3.05 -5.58 -3.85
C PHE A 59 -4.23 -4.71 -4.23
N GLU A 60 -5.39 -5.05 -3.68
CA GLU A 60 -6.59 -4.23 -3.76
C GLU A 60 -7.14 -4.00 -2.35
N ARG A 61 -7.51 -2.76 -2.04
CA ARG A 61 -8.13 -2.40 -0.76
C ARG A 61 -9.48 -1.76 -0.99
N ALA A 62 -10.54 -2.40 -0.51
CA ALA A 62 -11.84 -1.78 -0.41
C ALA A 62 -11.79 -0.67 0.64
N VAL A 63 -12.15 0.55 0.24
CA VAL A 63 -12.26 1.70 1.14
C VAL A 63 -13.68 1.78 1.67
N PRO A 64 -13.89 1.66 3.00
CA PRO A 64 -15.19 1.90 3.62
C PRO A 64 -15.80 3.26 3.22
N GLU A 65 -17.11 3.30 2.96
CA GLU A 65 -17.82 4.51 2.50
C GLU A 65 -17.67 5.67 3.51
N ASP A 66 -17.67 5.36 4.81
CA ASP A 66 -17.49 6.33 5.90
C ASP A 66 -16.09 6.96 5.93
N LEU A 67 -15.10 6.36 5.27
CA LEU A 67 -13.75 6.90 5.15
C LEU A 67 -13.51 7.75 3.89
N LEU A 68 -14.46 7.79 2.96
CA LEU A 68 -14.32 8.59 1.74
C LEU A 68 -14.12 10.08 2.02
N GLU A 69 -14.87 10.62 2.98
CA GLU A 69 -14.81 12.02 3.40
C GLU A 69 -14.26 12.21 4.83
N SER A 70 -13.75 11.14 5.46
CA SER A 70 -13.25 11.19 6.83
C SER A 70 -11.90 11.92 6.94
N SER A 71 -11.73 12.66 8.04
CA SER A 71 -10.43 13.21 8.46
C SER A 71 -9.41 12.12 8.79
N ARG A 72 -9.86 10.88 9.03
CA ARG A 72 -9.01 9.72 9.32
C ARG A 72 -8.47 9.01 8.08
N ALA A 73 -8.76 9.53 6.88
CA ALA A 73 -8.30 8.91 5.63
C ALA A 73 -6.76 8.75 5.56
N GLY A 74 -5.99 9.69 6.13
CA GLY A 74 -4.53 9.58 6.19
C GLY A 74 -4.05 8.42 7.07
N GLU A 75 -4.62 8.29 8.27
CA GLU A 75 -4.35 7.17 9.20
C GLU A 75 -4.70 5.84 8.54
N PHE A 76 -5.83 5.78 7.84
CA PHE A 76 -6.24 4.59 7.10
C PHE A 76 -5.24 4.20 6.01
N VAL A 77 -4.77 5.16 5.20
CA VAL A 77 -3.76 4.87 4.16
C VAL A 77 -2.47 4.33 4.78
N SER A 78 -2.02 4.88 5.92
CA SER A 78 -0.84 4.37 6.62
C SER A 78 -1.01 2.91 7.05
N LEU A 79 -2.14 2.61 7.72
CA LEU A 79 -2.43 1.25 8.19
C LEU A 79 -2.51 0.26 7.03
N VAL A 80 -3.12 0.68 5.92
CA VAL A 80 -3.20 -0.14 4.71
C VAL A 80 -1.82 -0.43 4.12
N LEU A 81 -0.90 0.53 4.11
CA LEU A 81 0.47 0.29 3.62
C LEU A 81 1.26 -0.62 4.56
N GLU A 82 1.09 -0.49 5.87
CA GLU A 82 1.70 -1.40 6.85
C GLU A 82 1.20 -2.84 6.69
N ASP A 83 -0.12 -3.02 6.61
CA ASP A 83 -0.75 -4.33 6.35
C ASP A 83 -0.27 -4.94 5.02
N MET A 84 -0.09 -4.11 3.99
CA MET A 84 0.42 -4.55 2.70
C MET A 84 1.85 -5.10 2.80
N PHE A 85 2.72 -4.44 3.56
CA PHE A 85 4.10 -4.93 3.76
C PHE A 85 4.15 -6.22 4.55
N ASP A 86 3.28 -6.38 5.54
CA ASP A 86 3.19 -7.61 6.32
C ASP A 86 2.73 -8.77 5.43
N ASN A 87 1.66 -8.58 4.64
CA ASN A 87 1.20 -9.57 3.66
C ASN A 87 2.26 -9.88 2.59
N ALA A 88 3.00 -8.88 2.11
CA ALA A 88 4.08 -9.09 1.14
C ALA A 88 5.25 -9.88 1.74
N THR A 89 5.55 -9.67 3.03
CA THR A 89 6.60 -10.40 3.75
C THR A 89 6.29 -11.89 3.75
N ASP A 90 5.08 -12.27 4.14
CA ASP A 90 4.65 -13.66 4.17
C ASP A 90 4.69 -14.27 2.76
N TYR A 91 4.17 -13.54 1.76
CA TYR A 91 4.16 -14.00 0.36
C TYR A 91 5.56 -14.31 -0.20
N PHE A 92 6.53 -13.43 0.06
CA PHE A 92 7.88 -13.58 -0.46
C PHE A 92 8.71 -14.58 0.35
N ALA A 93 8.50 -14.66 1.67
CA ALA A 93 9.14 -15.66 2.52
C ALA A 93 8.80 -17.08 2.06
N ASP A 94 7.52 -17.35 1.77
CA ASP A 94 7.04 -18.65 1.28
C ASP A 94 7.67 -19.05 -0.07
N ARG A 95 8.21 -18.08 -0.82
CA ARG A 95 8.81 -18.29 -2.15
C ARG A 95 10.33 -18.13 -2.15
N GLY A 96 10.95 -17.99 -0.97
CA GLY A 96 12.40 -17.81 -0.84
C GLY A 96 12.92 -16.51 -1.49
N ARG A 97 12.07 -15.49 -1.63
CA ARG A 97 12.44 -14.18 -2.19
C ARG A 97 12.79 -13.20 -1.07
N LEU A 98 13.82 -12.39 -1.30
CA LEU A 98 14.21 -11.35 -0.35
C LEU A 98 13.25 -10.16 -0.46
N PHE A 99 12.65 -9.78 0.66
CA PHE A 99 11.85 -8.56 0.82
C PHE A 99 12.24 -7.90 2.15
N ASN A 100 12.42 -6.57 2.14
CA ASN A 100 12.86 -5.81 3.33
C ASN A 100 11.70 -4.99 3.94
N PRO A 101 10.78 -5.61 4.70
CA PRO A 101 9.64 -4.90 5.26
C PRO A 101 10.05 -3.81 6.26
N ALA A 102 11.13 -4.03 7.01
CA ALA A 102 11.64 -3.04 7.97
C ALA A 102 12.08 -1.75 7.27
N GLY A 103 12.79 -1.87 6.14
CA GLY A 103 13.16 -0.73 5.32
C GLY A 103 11.95 0.02 4.77
N TRP A 104 10.91 -0.70 4.34
CA TRP A 104 9.68 -0.09 3.82
C TRP A 104 8.91 0.66 4.91
N LYS A 105 8.78 0.07 6.10
CA LYS A 105 8.15 0.71 7.27
C LYS A 105 8.94 1.95 7.73
N GLU A 106 10.27 1.88 7.71
CA GLU A 106 11.13 3.03 8.03
C GLU A 106 10.95 4.16 7.01
N SER A 107 10.85 3.85 5.70
CA SER A 107 10.54 4.84 4.68
C SER A 107 9.21 5.55 4.93
N LEU A 108 8.17 4.84 5.37
CA LEU A 108 6.88 5.47 5.75
C LEU A 108 7.02 6.43 6.93
N ARG A 109 7.81 6.07 7.96
CA ARG A 109 8.06 6.93 9.13
C ARG A 109 8.81 8.18 8.74
N GLN A 110 9.88 8.06 7.95
CA GLN A 110 10.70 9.19 7.50
C GLN A 110 9.91 10.23 6.72
N VAL A 111 8.86 9.78 6.03
CA VAL A 111 8.03 10.66 5.21
C VAL A 111 6.71 11.07 5.87
N GLY A 112 6.53 10.71 7.14
CA GLY A 112 5.38 11.13 7.95
C GLY A 112 4.06 10.47 7.53
N ILE A 113 4.11 9.33 6.85
CA ILE A 113 2.92 8.53 6.55
C ILE A 113 2.59 7.65 7.77
N ALA A 114 3.58 6.99 8.35
CA ALA A 114 3.45 6.17 9.56
C ALA A 114 3.99 6.87 10.81
N ARG A 115 3.53 6.44 11.99
CA ARG A 115 3.97 6.96 13.31
C ARG A 115 5.04 6.08 13.95
#